data_AF-A0A820RX69-F1
#
_entry.id   AF-A0A820RX69-F1
#
_cell.length_a   1.000
_cell.length_b   1.000
_cell.length_c   1.000
_cell.angle_alpha   90.00
_cell.angle_beta   90.00
_cell.angle_gamma   90.00
#
_symmetry.space_group_name_H-M   'P 1'
#
loop_
_entity.id
_entity.type
_entity.pdbx_description
1 polymer ?
#
loop_
_entity_poly.entity_id
_entity_poly.type
_entity_poly.pdbx_seq_one_letter_code
_entity_poly.pdbx_strand_id
1 'polypeptide(L)'
;YFSRQCRVADYGFSKIIDLLSAIPKSIQILGDGNKRIMTITHRCQMKRFTNDIIRILKNKPQRSMSISEIPLEYEIAYKKPFCIDDFVMCFLEDLVNEVKDNKELVVEADKNIIKLYRK
;
A
#
# COMPACT_ATOMS: atom_id res chain seq x y z
N TYR A 1 20.05 8.77 -6.70
CA TYR A 1 20.05 9.41 -8.02
C TYR A 1 18.62 9.55 -8.52
N PHE A 2 17.96 10.66 -8.20
CA PHE A 2 16.75 11.09 -8.90
C PHE A 2 17.19 12.04 -10.04
N SER A 3 16.38 12.20 -11.10
CA SER A 3 16.68 13.03 -12.29
C SER A 3 17.62 12.43 -13.37
N ARG A 4 17.86 11.11 -13.36
CA ARG A 4 18.49 10.39 -14.47
C ARG A 4 17.47 9.45 -15.11
N GLN A 5 17.42 9.40 -16.45
CA GLN A 5 16.57 8.45 -17.16
C GLN A 5 16.93 7.02 -16.75
N CYS A 6 15.95 6.25 -16.27
CA CYS A 6 16.15 4.84 -15.94
C CYS A 6 16.25 4.03 -17.24
N ARG A 7 17.49 3.72 -17.66
CA ARG A 7 17.76 2.86 -18.81
C ARG A 7 17.91 1.42 -18.33
N VAL A 8 17.14 0.52 -18.92
CA VAL A 8 17.14 -0.91 -18.56
C VAL A 8 18.53 -1.56 -18.74
N ALA A 9 19.24 -1.15 -19.80
CA ALA A 9 20.59 -1.61 -20.09
C ALA A 9 21.63 -1.25 -19.03
N ASP A 10 21.43 -0.15 -18.29
CA ASP A 10 22.34 0.27 -17.20
C ASP A 10 22.34 -0.76 -16.04
N TYR A 11 21.34 -1.65 -16.00
CA TYR A 11 21.21 -2.72 -15.00
C TYR A 11 21.50 -4.12 -15.58
N GLY A 12 21.99 -4.22 -16.82
CA GLY A 12 22.31 -5.51 -17.46
C GLY A 12 21.11 -6.24 -18.07
N PHE A 13 19.98 -5.56 -18.29
CA PHE A 13 18.79 -6.13 -18.90
C PHE A 13 18.47 -5.49 -20.26
N SER A 14 17.81 -6.23 -21.14
CA SER A 14 17.33 -5.72 -22.44
C SER A 14 15.84 -5.39 -22.43
N LYS A 15 15.06 -5.93 -21.47
CA LYS A 15 13.62 -5.71 -21.32
C LYS A 15 13.29 -5.26 -19.90
N ILE A 16 12.39 -4.28 -19.79
CA ILE A 16 11.97 -3.73 -18.49
C ILE A 16 11.36 -4.81 -17.58
N ILE A 17 10.66 -5.79 -18.15
CA ILE A 17 10.06 -6.88 -17.41
C ILE A 17 11.10 -7.78 -16.73
N ASP A 18 12.25 -8.00 -17.38
CA ASP A 18 13.32 -8.84 -16.81
C ASP A 18 14.00 -8.11 -15.65
N LEU A 19 14.24 -6.80 -15.80
CA LEU A 19 14.74 -5.93 -14.73
C LEU A 19 13.80 -5.95 -13.52
N LEU A 20 12.50 -5.77 -13.74
CA LEU A 20 11.51 -5.73 -12.66
C LEU A 20 11.33 -7.10 -12.00
N SER A 21 11.42 -8.18 -12.77
CA SER A 21 11.41 -9.57 -12.26
C SER A 21 12.63 -9.87 -11.39
N ALA A 22 13.76 -9.19 -11.61
CA ALA A 22 14.97 -9.32 -10.80
C ALA A 22 14.85 -8.64 -9.41
N ILE A 23 13.71 -8.03 -9.08
CA ILE A 23 13.44 -7.38 -7.78
C ILE A 23 12.27 -8.06 -7.05
N PRO A 24 12.34 -9.39 -6.76
CA PRO A 24 11.22 -10.16 -6.25
C PRO A 24 10.78 -9.77 -4.84
N LYS A 25 11.63 -9.04 -4.10
CA LYS A 25 11.29 -8.53 -2.77
C LYS A 25 10.19 -7.46 -2.82
N SER A 26 10.14 -6.70 -3.92
CA SER A 26 9.28 -5.53 -4.06
C SER A 26 8.23 -5.69 -5.16
N ILE A 27 8.50 -6.51 -6.17
CA ILE A 27 7.64 -6.74 -7.33
C ILE A 27 7.17 -8.19 -7.37
N GLN A 28 5.91 -8.40 -7.78
CA GLN A 28 5.36 -9.70 -8.16
C GLN A 28 4.66 -9.60 -9.51
N ILE A 29 4.67 -10.71 -10.26
CA ILE A 29 3.99 -10.83 -11.55
C ILE A 29 2.94 -11.93 -11.40
N LEU A 30 1.71 -11.60 -11.75
CA LEU A 30 0.55 -12.48 -11.69
C LEU A 30 0.07 -12.80 -13.11
N GLY A 31 -0.47 -13.99 -13.33
CA GLY A 31 -0.95 -14.45 -14.64
C GLY A 31 0.16 -15.02 -15.53
N ASP A 32 -0.19 -15.32 -16.78
CA ASP A 32 0.71 -15.97 -17.74
C ASP A 32 0.59 -15.36 -19.15
N GLY A 33 1.63 -15.54 -19.96
CA GLY A 33 1.73 -15.09 -21.35
C GLY A 33 1.50 -13.59 -21.49
N ASN A 34 0.48 -13.25 -22.28
CA ASN A 34 0.09 -11.87 -22.56
C ASN A 34 -0.91 -11.29 -21.55
N LYS A 35 -1.35 -12.07 -20.55
CA LYS A 35 -2.29 -11.65 -19.50
C LYS A 35 -1.59 -11.44 -18.16
N ARG A 36 -0.32 -11.02 -18.19
CA ARG A 36 0.47 -10.77 -16.99
C ARG A 36 0.17 -9.39 -16.43
N ILE A 37 -0.07 -9.33 -15.13
CA ILE A 37 -0.21 -8.09 -14.37
C ILE A 37 0.99 -8.01 -13.44
N MET A 38 1.67 -6.86 -13.45
CA MET A 38 2.74 -6.58 -12.52
C MET A 38 2.23 -5.68 -11.40
N THR A 39 2.52 -6.05 -10.16
CA THR A 39 2.15 -5.28 -8.96
C THR A 39 3.29 -5.34 -7.95
N ILE A 40 3.25 -4.50 -6.94
CA ILE A 40 4.15 -4.62 -5.80
C ILE A 40 3.79 -5.85 -4.97
N THR A 41 4.76 -6.45 -4.26
CA THR A 41 4.50 -7.61 -3.40
C THR A 41 3.49 -7.29 -2.30
N HIS A 42 2.78 -8.30 -1.81
CA HIS A 42 1.84 -8.16 -0.68
C HIS A 42 2.47 -7.40 0.51
N ARG A 43 3.71 -7.75 0.87
CA ARG A 43 4.46 -7.06 1.93
C ARG A 43 4.64 -5.55 1.65
N CYS A 44 4.96 -5.18 0.41
CA CYS A 44 5.10 -3.79 0.02
C CYS A 44 3.75 -3.06 0.00
N GLN A 45 2.68 -3.73 -0.43
CA GLN A 45 1.30 -3.20 -0.40
C GLN A 45 0.89 -2.87 1.04
N MET A 46 1.06 -3.81 1.98
CA MET A 46 0.71 -3.61 3.39
C MET A 46 1.56 -2.49 4.02
N LYS A 47 2.85 -2.44 3.69
CA LYS A 47 3.73 -1.35 4.17
C LYS A 47 3.28 0.02 3.64
N ARG A 48 2.91 0.10 2.36
CA ARG A 48 2.36 1.33 1.77
C ARG A 48 1.08 1.73 2.47
N PHE A 49 0.10 0.83 2.56
CA PHE A 49 -1.18 1.10 3.22
C PHE A 49 -0.99 1.56 4.67
N THR A 50 -0.18 0.83 5.44
CA THR A 50 0.16 1.20 6.83
C THR A 50 0.68 2.63 6.92
N ASN A 51 1.66 2.97 6.08
CA ASN A 51 2.25 4.32 6.09
C ASN A 51 1.22 5.39 5.71
N ASP A 52 0.34 5.08 4.77
CA ASP A 52 -0.73 5.99 4.34
C ASP A 52 -1.70 6.27 5.48
N ILE A 53 -2.15 5.24 6.18
CA ILE A 53 -3.02 5.37 7.36
C ILE A 53 -2.30 6.11 8.48
N ILE A 54 -1.05 5.77 8.81
CA ILE A 54 -0.27 6.47 9.84
C ILE A 54 -0.17 7.97 9.52
N ARG A 55 0.08 8.32 8.26
CA ARG A 55 0.16 9.72 7.82
C ARG A 55 -1.17 10.43 8.00
N ILE A 56 -2.27 9.83 7.57
CA ILE A 56 -3.63 10.36 7.74
C ILE A 56 -3.90 10.60 9.22
N LEU A 57 -3.71 9.59 10.06
CA LEU A 57 -3.97 9.67 11.50
C LEU A 57 -3.10 10.70 12.22
N LYS A 58 -1.83 10.88 11.81
CA LYS A 58 -0.93 11.91 12.36
C LYS A 58 -1.44 13.33 12.11
N ASN A 59 -2.20 13.53 11.03
CA ASN A 59 -2.79 14.82 10.68
C ASN A 59 -4.19 15.04 11.29
N LYS A 60 -4.78 14.04 11.95
CA LYS A 60 -6.07 14.18 12.65
C LYS A 60 -5.85 14.51 14.13
N PRO A 61 -6.61 15.46 14.71
CA PRO A 61 -6.51 15.82 16.12
C PRO A 61 -6.66 14.63 17.08
N GLN A 62 -7.64 13.76 16.79
CA GLN A 62 -7.96 12.59 17.62
C GLN A 62 -6.98 11.42 17.42
N ARG A 63 -6.16 11.43 16.35
CA ARG A 63 -5.29 10.32 15.94
C ARG A 63 -6.01 8.98 15.77
N SER A 64 -7.29 9.06 15.41
CA SER A 64 -8.20 7.94 15.18
C SER A 64 -9.21 8.29 14.10
N MET A 65 -9.81 7.27 13.50
CA MET A 65 -10.92 7.40 12.55
C MET A 65 -11.70 6.09 12.47
N SER A 66 -12.92 6.16 11.97
CA SER A 66 -13.68 4.97 11.56
C SER A 66 -13.04 4.36 10.32
N ILE A 67 -13.11 3.03 10.19
CA ILE A 67 -12.63 2.31 9.00
C ILE A 67 -13.39 2.77 7.75
N SER A 68 -14.68 3.06 7.88
CA SER A 68 -15.50 3.59 6.78
C SER A 68 -15.07 4.97 6.28
N GLU A 69 -14.29 5.73 7.07
CA GLU A 69 -13.78 7.06 6.68
C GLU A 69 -12.49 6.97 5.85
N ILE A 70 -11.84 5.80 5.77
CA ILE A 70 -10.55 5.61 5.09
C ILE A 70 -10.57 6.11 3.64
N PRO A 71 -11.56 5.77 2.80
CA PRO A 71 -11.56 6.23 1.41
C PRO A 71 -11.56 7.76 1.28
N LEU A 72 -12.39 8.43 2.07
CA LEU A 72 -12.53 9.88 2.06
C LEU A 72 -11.27 10.58 2.57
N GLU A 73 -10.73 10.14 3.70
CA GLU A 73 -9.53 10.73 4.29
C GLU A 73 -8.29 10.51 3.43
N TYR A 74 -8.20 9.34 2.77
CA TYR A 74 -7.15 9.06 1.79
C TYR A 74 -7.22 10.04 0.62
N GLU A 75 -8.41 10.28 0.06
CA GLU A 75 -8.59 11.21 -1.05
C GLU A 75 -8.21 12.65 -0.66
N ILE A 76 -8.58 13.09 0.55
CA ILE A 76 -8.20 14.40 1.07
C ILE A 76 -6.68 14.53 1.18
N ALA A 77 -6.00 13.51 1.71
CA ALA A 77 -4.56 13.52 1.98
C ALA A 77 -3.69 13.37 0.72
N TYR A 78 -4.14 12.57 -0.25
CA TYR A 78 -3.36 12.19 -1.43
C TYR A 78 -3.86 12.81 -2.74
N LYS A 79 -5.00 13.52 -2.72
CA LYS A 79 -5.65 14.10 -3.90
C LYS A 79 -5.89 13.06 -5.00
N LYS A 80 -6.18 11.82 -4.59
CA LYS A 80 -6.45 10.66 -5.44
C LYS A 80 -7.54 9.81 -4.77
N PRO A 81 -8.57 9.35 -5.49
CA PRO A 81 -9.57 8.44 -4.91
C PRO A 81 -8.89 7.18 -4.38
N PHE A 82 -9.37 6.69 -3.24
CA PHE A 82 -8.96 5.39 -2.73
C PHE A 82 -9.51 4.28 -3.63
N CYS A 83 -8.63 3.36 -4.03
CA CYS A 83 -8.98 2.22 -4.87
C CYS A 83 -8.48 0.95 -4.18
N ILE A 84 -9.39 0.03 -3.88
CA ILE A 84 -9.02 -1.24 -3.23
C ILE A 84 -8.19 -2.14 -4.15
N ASP A 85 -8.43 -2.07 -5.46
CA ASP A 85 -7.71 -2.84 -6.48
C ASP A 85 -6.23 -2.47 -6.56
N ASP A 86 -5.83 -1.25 -6.12
CA ASP A 86 -4.42 -0.85 -6.01
C ASP A 86 -3.63 -1.78 -5.06
N PHE A 87 -4.33 -2.48 -4.15
CA PHE A 87 -3.78 -3.42 -3.17
C PHE A 87 -4.10 -4.88 -3.51
N VAL A 88 -4.74 -5.16 -4.66
CA VAL A 88 -5.11 -6.52 -5.08
C VAL A 88 -6.00 -7.23 -4.04
N MET A 89 -6.84 -6.45 -3.36
CA MET A 89 -7.79 -6.93 -2.36
C MET A 89 -9.21 -6.65 -2.82
N CYS A 90 -10.18 -7.39 -2.29
CA CYS A 90 -11.60 -7.18 -2.60
C CYS A 90 -12.28 -6.25 -1.58
N PHE A 91 -11.86 -6.31 -0.31
CA PHE A 91 -12.53 -5.62 0.79
C PHE A 91 -11.56 -4.79 1.61
N LEU A 92 -12.04 -3.64 2.11
CA LEU A 92 -11.26 -2.72 2.94
C LEU A 92 -10.95 -3.35 4.30
N GLU A 93 -11.89 -4.15 4.80
CA GLU A 93 -11.79 -4.86 6.07
C GLU A 93 -10.61 -5.82 6.08
N ASP A 94 -10.36 -6.53 4.97
CA ASP A 94 -9.21 -7.42 4.82
C ASP A 94 -7.90 -6.64 4.94
N LEU A 95 -7.83 -5.48 4.27
CA LEU A 95 -6.66 -4.60 4.30
C LEU A 95 -6.39 -4.03 5.71
N VAL A 96 -7.45 -3.70 6.45
CA VAL A 96 -7.36 -3.24 7.84
C VAL A 96 -6.99 -4.39 8.78
N ASN A 97 -7.49 -5.60 8.53
CA ASN A 97 -7.16 -6.78 9.32
C ASN A 97 -5.68 -7.15 9.20
N GLU A 98 -5.08 -7.01 8.02
CA GLU A 98 -3.66 -7.26 7.77
C GLU A 98 -2.72 -6.31 8.55
N VAL A 99 -3.19 -5.11 8.94
CA VAL A 99 -2.37 -4.15 9.71
C VAL A 99 -2.56 -4.26 11.23
N LYS A 100 -3.34 -5.23 11.73
CA LYS A 100 -3.58 -5.44 13.16
C LYS A 100 -2.31 -5.69 13.97
N ASP A 101 -1.33 -6.36 13.37
CA ASP A 101 -0.05 -6.67 14.02
C ASP A 101 0.97 -5.52 13.97
N ASN A 102 0.57 -4.37 13.42
CA ASN A 102 1.46 -3.23 13.34
C ASN A 102 1.67 -2.57 14.72
N LYS A 103 2.93 -2.28 15.06
CA LYS A 103 3.30 -1.70 16.37
C LYS A 103 2.82 -0.26 16.59
N GLU A 104 2.52 0.47 15.51
CA GLU A 104 2.08 1.87 15.55
C GLU A 104 0.56 2.03 15.41
N LEU A 105 -0.18 0.97 15.05
CA LEU A 105 -1.63 1.01 14.81
C LEU A 105 -2.36 0.10 15.80
N VAL A 106 -3.58 0.51 16.16
CA VAL A 106 -4.52 -0.30 16.94
C VAL A 106 -5.83 -0.32 16.18
N VAL A 107 -6.32 -1.51 15.88
CA VAL A 107 -7.62 -1.74 15.23
C VAL A 107 -8.59 -2.26 16.28
N GLU A 108 -9.60 -1.45 16.61
CA GLU A 108 -10.71 -1.82 17.48
C GLU A 108 -11.85 -2.37 16.62
N ALA A 109 -11.79 -3.67 16.29
CA ALA A 109 -12.74 -4.31 15.39
C ALA A 109 -14.20 -4.16 15.85
N ASP A 110 -14.47 -4.32 17.16
CA ASP A 110 -15.81 -4.18 17.73
C ASP A 110 -16.43 -2.80 17.55
N LYS A 111 -15.58 -1.78 17.40
CA LYS A 111 -16.00 -0.37 17.26
C LYS A 111 -15.80 0.17 15.85
N ASN A 112 -15.27 -0.65 14.93
CA ASN A 112 -14.91 -0.24 13.57
C ASN A 112 -13.94 0.95 13.51
N ILE A 113 -13.00 1.05 14.46
CA ILE A 113 -12.07 2.19 14.60
C ILE A 113 -10.63 1.75 14.39
N ILE A 114 -9.86 2.57 13.68
CA ILE A 114 -8.40 2.48 13.59
C ILE A 114 -7.77 3.72 14.23
N LYS A 115 -6.72 3.52 15.04
CA LYS A 115 -6.04 4.60 15.77
C LYS A 115 -4.55 4.37 15.89
N LEU A 116 -3.79 5.44 16.13
CA LEU A 116 -2.37 5.32 16.46
C LEU A 116 -2.19 4.77 17.88
N TYR A 117 -1.21 3.89 18.05
CA TYR A 117 -0.75 3.44 19.36
C TYR A 117 -0.24 4.65 20.15
N ARG A 118 -0.76 4.87 21.36
CA ARG A 118 -0.24 5.86 22.30
C ARG A 118 0.76 5.17 23.21
N LYS A 119 2.03 5.58 23.14
CA LYS A 119 3.02 5.27 24.18
C LYS A 119 2.68 6.02 25.47
#